data_AF-A0A838VJ26-F1
#
_entry.id   AF-A0A838VJ26-F1
#
_cell.length_a   1.000
_cell.length_b   1.000
_cell.length_c   1.000
_cell.angle_alpha   90.00
_cell.angle_beta   90.00
_cell.angle_gamma   90.00
#
_symmetry.space_group_name_H-M   'P 1'
#
loop_
_entity.id
_entity.type
_entity.pdbx_description
1 polymer ?
#
loop_
_entity_poly.entity_id
_entity_poly.type
_entity_poly.pdbx_seq_one_letter_code
_entity_poly.pdbx_strand_id
1 'polypeptide(L)'
;FSVAHNPTELNRQGPDSGVSYRSAIFPQSPDQARVARTYIAQIAAAKTWGAPIVTKLESGGFFPAEAYHQNFAQLNPNHGYIVAWDAPKLVALQKTFPALWVAKPAA
;
A
#
# COMPACT_ATOMS: atom_id res chain seq x y z
N PHE A 1 3.67 -3.70 1.41
CA PHE A 1 3.55 -3.15 0.04
C PHE A 1 2.76 -4.13 -0.84
N SER A 2 3.33 -5.20 -1.37
CA SER A 2 2.66 -6.09 -2.36
C SER A 2 1.38 -6.82 -1.92
N VAL A 3 1.08 -6.90 -0.61
CA VAL A 3 -0.19 -7.49 -0.12
C VAL A 3 -1.30 -6.47 0.08
N ALA A 4 -0.98 -5.17 0.08
CA ALA A 4 -1.90 -4.11 0.45
C ALA A 4 -2.49 -3.38 -0.77
N HIS A 5 -1.81 -3.37 -1.91
CA HIS A 5 -2.26 -2.69 -3.12
C HIS A 5 -1.70 -3.36 -4.38
N ASN A 6 -2.31 -3.08 -5.53
CA ASN A 6 -1.89 -3.55 -6.84
C ASN A 6 -0.94 -2.53 -7.51
N PRO A 7 0.38 -2.83 -7.65
CA PRO A 7 1.36 -1.91 -8.22
C PRO A 7 1.27 -1.78 -9.74
N THR A 8 0.30 -2.42 -10.41
CA THR A 8 0.07 -2.28 -11.86
C THR A 8 -1.07 -1.34 -12.22
N GLU A 9 -1.84 -0.86 -11.23
CA GLU A 9 -2.97 0.04 -11.48
C GLU A 9 -2.50 1.49 -11.52
N LEU A 10 -2.54 2.10 -12.71
CA LEU A 10 -2.17 3.49 -12.91
C LEU A 10 -3.28 4.41 -12.40
N ASN A 11 -2.97 5.28 -11.43
CA ASN A 11 -3.91 6.25 -10.84
C ASN A 11 -5.21 5.59 -10.36
N ARG A 12 -5.11 4.40 -9.76
CA ARG A 12 -6.25 3.60 -9.34
C ARG A 12 -5.84 2.60 -8.25
N GLN A 13 -6.76 2.32 -7.33
CA GLN A 13 -6.73 1.11 -6.50
C GLN A 13 -8.10 0.49 -6.35
N GLY A 14 -8.30 -0.68 -6.94
CA GLY A 14 -9.57 -1.41 -6.85
C GLY A 14 -10.76 -0.54 -7.29
N PRO A 15 -11.71 -0.20 -6.40
CA PRO A 15 -12.85 0.66 -6.74
C PRO A 15 -12.47 2.13 -6.95
N ASP A 16 -11.33 2.59 -6.44
CA ASP A 16 -10.99 4.01 -6.36
C ASP A 16 -10.12 4.47 -7.53
N SER A 17 -10.49 5.56 -8.18
CA SER A 17 -9.82 6.09 -9.36
C SER A 17 -9.47 7.57 -9.21
N GLY A 18 -8.29 7.95 -9.71
CA GLY A 18 -7.75 9.30 -9.62
C GLY A 18 -6.29 9.33 -9.18
N VAL A 19 -5.60 10.45 -9.42
CA VAL A 19 -4.17 10.62 -9.10
C VAL A 19 -3.85 10.49 -7.60
N SER A 20 -4.85 10.68 -6.74
CA SER A 20 -4.77 10.44 -5.29
C SER A 20 -4.54 8.97 -4.94
N TYR A 21 -4.85 8.04 -5.84
CA TYR A 21 -4.72 6.59 -5.64
C TYR A 21 -3.55 5.98 -6.43
N ARG A 22 -2.61 6.80 -6.92
CA ARG A 22 -1.44 6.31 -7.66
C ARG A 22 -0.49 5.52 -6.75
N SER A 23 0.16 4.50 -7.31
CA SER A 23 1.22 3.78 -6.60
C SER A 23 2.52 4.59 -6.59
N ALA A 24 3.01 4.95 -5.41
CA ALA A 24 4.25 5.70 -5.23
C ALA A 24 5.00 5.29 -3.94
N ILE A 25 6.31 5.52 -3.92
CA ILE A 25 7.19 5.40 -2.75
C ILE A 25 7.96 6.71 -2.60
N PHE A 26 7.97 7.27 -1.38
CA PHE A 26 8.63 8.54 -1.05
C PHE A 26 9.84 8.30 -0.14
N PRO A 27 11.00 7.89 -0.68
CA PRO A 27 12.18 7.63 0.13
C PRO A 27 12.69 8.91 0.82
N GLN A 28 13.04 8.78 2.10
CA GLN A 28 13.56 9.87 2.95
C GLN A 28 15.10 9.89 3.02
N SER A 29 15.78 8.92 2.38
CA SER A 29 17.24 8.87 2.32
C SER A 29 17.74 8.21 1.03
N PRO A 30 19.02 8.40 0.66
CA PRO A 30 19.63 7.71 -0.48
C PRO A 30 19.55 6.18 -0.36
N ASP A 31 19.71 5.63 0.84
CA ASP A 31 19.59 4.20 1.09
C ASP A 31 18.17 3.68 0.90
N GLN A 32 17.16 4.40 1.39
CA GLN A 32 15.77 4.05 1.13
C GLN A 32 15.47 4.11 -0.36
N ALA A 33 15.97 5.12 -1.08
CA ALA A 33 15.79 5.25 -2.52
C ALA A 33 16.43 4.09 -3.29
N ARG A 34 17.64 3.67 -2.88
CA ARG A 34 18.32 2.50 -3.44
C ARG A 34 17.50 1.22 -3.21
N VAL A 35 17.11 0.95 -1.97
CA VAL A 35 16.30 -0.24 -1.63
C VAL A 35 14.97 -0.25 -2.39
N ALA A 36 14.28 0.89 -2.46
CA ALA A 36 13.01 1.00 -3.18
C ALA A 36 13.17 0.76 -4.69
N ARG A 37 14.21 1.31 -5.33
CA ARG A 37 14.52 1.01 -6.75
C ARG A 37 14.78 -0.48 -6.96
N THR A 38 15.64 -1.08 -6.15
CA THR A 38 15.96 -2.51 -6.23
C THR A 38 14.70 -3.35 -6.07
N TYR A 39 13.85 -3.00 -5.11
CA TYR A 39 12.61 -3.73 -4.87
C TYR A 39 11.62 -3.62 -6.03
N ILE A 40 11.41 -2.43 -6.61
CA ILE A 40 10.56 -2.25 -7.80
C ILE A 40 11.09 -3.11 -8.96
N ALA A 41 12.41 -3.11 -9.19
CA ALA A 41 13.02 -3.93 -10.23
C ALA A 41 12.83 -5.43 -9.96
N GLN A 42 12.97 -5.88 -8.70
CA GLN A 42 12.75 -7.27 -8.31
C GLN A 42 11.32 -7.72 -8.59
N ILE A 43 10.31 -6.95 -8.20
CA ILE A 43 8.90 -7.33 -8.42
C ILE A 43 8.50 -7.26 -9.90
N ALA A 44 9.10 -6.36 -10.68
CA ALA A 44 8.91 -6.31 -12.12
C ALA A 44 9.53 -7.54 -12.82
N ALA A 45 10.75 -7.92 -12.42
CA ALA A 45 11.46 -9.07 -12.97
C ALA A 45 10.80 -10.41 -12.59
N ALA A 46 10.18 -10.48 -11.41
CA ALA A 46 9.49 -11.68 -10.94
C ALA A 46 8.28 -12.08 -11.80
N LYS A 47 7.72 -11.14 -12.59
CA LYS A 47 6.55 -11.34 -13.46
C LYS A 47 5.35 -11.98 -12.72
N THR A 48 5.24 -11.73 -11.42
CA THR A 48 4.15 -12.22 -10.57
C THR A 48 2.86 -11.40 -10.76
N TRP A 49 2.97 -10.22 -11.37
CA TRP A 49 1.83 -9.38 -11.73
C TRP A 49 1.51 -9.53 -13.21
N GLY A 50 0.22 -9.54 -13.56
CA GLY A 50 -0.27 -9.71 -14.93
C GLY A 50 -0.06 -8.49 -15.85
N ALA A 51 0.50 -7.40 -15.33
CA ALA A 51 0.72 -6.16 -16.05
C ALA A 51 2.00 -5.46 -15.57
N PRO A 52 2.55 -4.49 -16.33
CA PRO A 52 3.73 -3.75 -15.93
C PRO A 52 3.56 -3.03 -14.58
N ILE A 53 4.64 -2.96 -13.80
CA ILE A 53 4.68 -2.19 -12.56
C ILE A 53 4.70 -0.70 -12.90
N VAL A 54 3.75 0.05 -12.33
CA VAL A 54 3.63 1.51 -12.54
C VAL A 54 4.02 2.32 -11.30
N THR A 55 4.46 1.67 -10.23
CA THR A 55 4.95 2.32 -9.01
C THR A 55 6.10 3.29 -9.31
N LYS A 56 5.98 4.53 -8.83
CA LYS A 56 7.02 5.56 -8.98
C LYS A 56 7.77 5.83 -7.69
N LEU A 57 9.03 6.26 -7.81
CA LEU A 57 9.71 6.95 -6.72
C LEU A 57 9.44 8.44 -6.86
N GLU A 58 9.00 9.06 -5.77
CA GLU A 58 8.63 10.47 -5.74
C GLU A 58 9.26 11.18 -4.54
N SER A 59 9.19 12.51 -4.55
CA SER A 59 9.55 13.38 -3.44
C SER A 59 8.42 14.38 -3.20
N GLY A 60 8.32 14.91 -1.98
CA GLY A 60 7.26 15.86 -1.64
C GLY A 60 7.10 16.04 -0.14
N GLY A 61 6.24 16.99 0.24
CA GLY A 61 5.81 17.16 1.62
C GLY A 61 4.78 16.12 2.04
N PHE A 62 4.71 15.87 3.34
CA PHE A 62 3.66 15.06 3.95
C PHE A 62 2.71 15.98 4.73
N PHE A 63 1.44 15.95 4.37
CA PHE A 63 0.39 16.73 5.03
C PHE A 63 -0.52 15.74 5.78
N PRO A 64 -0.64 15.84 7.11
CA PRO A 64 -1.54 14.99 7.86
C PRO A 64 -2.98 15.13 7.33
N ALA A 65 -3.63 13.99 7.08
CA ALA A 65 -5.07 13.96 6.86
C ALA A 65 -5.82 14.34 8.14
N GLU A 66 -7.07 14.77 7.99
CA GLU A 66 -7.93 15.18 9.09
C GLU A 66 -8.07 14.07 10.16
N ALA A 67 -8.34 14.47 11.40
CA ALA A 67 -8.37 13.54 12.53
C ALA A 67 -9.33 12.36 12.34
N TYR A 68 -10.46 12.55 11.63
CA TYR A 68 -11.43 11.49 11.37
C TYR A 68 -10.95 10.44 10.36
N HIS A 69 -9.89 10.72 9.59
CA HIS A 69 -9.25 9.73 8.71
C HIS A 69 -8.22 8.86 9.43
N GLN A 70 -7.71 9.31 10.58
CA GLN A 70 -6.71 8.57 11.34
C GLN A 70 -7.34 7.33 11.98
N ASN A 71 -6.67 6.19 11.88
CA ASN A 71 -7.15 4.90 12.42
C ASN A 71 -8.55 4.49 11.92
N PHE A 72 -8.98 4.99 10.75
CA PHE A 72 -10.36 4.82 10.28
C PHE A 72 -10.82 3.35 10.25
N ALA A 73 -10.02 2.44 9.71
CA ALA A 73 -10.36 1.01 9.64
C ALA A 73 -10.49 0.34 11.02
N GLN A 74 -9.66 0.75 11.98
CA GLN A 74 -9.69 0.24 13.35
C GLN A 74 -10.93 0.75 14.11
N LEU A 75 -11.29 2.02 13.90
CA LEU A 75 -12.43 2.67 14.55
C LEU A 75 -13.77 2.30 13.91
N ASN A 76 -13.76 1.90 12.64
CA ASN A 76 -14.95 1.59 11.85
C ASN A 76 -14.86 0.18 11.20
N PRO A 77 -14.65 -0.90 11.97
CA PRO A 77 -14.38 -2.23 11.40
C PRO A 77 -15.55 -2.80 10.58
N ASN A 78 -16.78 -2.34 10.85
CA ASN A 78 -18.00 -2.78 10.17
C ASN A 78 -18.41 -1.84 9.02
N HIS A 79 -17.62 -0.80 8.71
CA HIS A 79 -17.91 0.08 7.58
C HIS A 79 -17.87 -0.71 6.27
N GLY A 80 -18.88 -0.57 5.42
CA GLY A 80 -19.05 -1.41 4.23
C GLY A 80 -17.83 -1.41 3.30
N TYR A 81 -17.16 -0.25 3.15
CA TYR A 81 -15.93 -0.16 2.39
C TYR A 81 -14.77 -0.96 3.03
N ILE A 82 -14.61 -0.91 4.36
CA ILE A 82 -13.56 -1.65 5.08
C ILE A 82 -13.78 -3.15 4.90
N VAL A 83 -15.02 -3.61 5.10
CA VAL A 83 -15.38 -5.03 4.97
C VAL A 83 -15.12 -5.53 3.55
N ALA A 84 -15.50 -4.74 2.53
CA ALA A 84 -15.38 -5.13 1.13
C ALA A 84 -13.93 -5.11 0.61
N TRP A 85 -13.12 -4.12 1.00
CA TRP A 85 -11.85 -3.83 0.33
C TRP A 85 -10.60 -3.93 1.21
N ASP A 86 -10.70 -3.62 2.51
CA ASP A 86 -9.52 -3.52 3.37
C ASP A 86 -9.32 -4.72 4.30
N ALA A 87 -10.39 -5.26 4.88
CA ALA A 87 -10.34 -6.45 5.72
C ALA A 87 -9.69 -7.66 5.00
N PRO A 88 -9.96 -7.94 3.71
CA PRO A 88 -9.28 -9.01 2.99
C PRO A 88 -7.76 -8.83 2.90
N LYS A 89 -7.27 -7.58 2.84
CA LYS A 89 -5.82 -7.27 2.80
C LYS A 89 -5.15 -7.63 4.12
N LEU A 90 -5.83 -7.42 5.26
CA LEU A 90 -5.31 -7.81 6.58
C LEU A 90 -5.20 -9.34 6.70
N VAL A 91 -6.22 -10.07 6.22
CA VAL A 91 -6.17 -11.54 6.18
C VAL A 91 -5.03 -12.02 5.28
N ALA A 92 -4.83 -11.39 4.13
CA ALA A 92 -3.73 -11.71 3.22
C ALA A 92 -2.36 -11.43 3.87
N LEU A 93 -2.21 -10.32 4.59
CA LEU A 93 -1.00 -9.99 5.34
C LEU A 93 -0.71 -11.05 6.42
N GLN A 94 -1.71 -11.40 7.25
CA GLN A 94 -1.57 -12.41 8.29
C GLN A 94 -1.16 -13.78 7.72
N LYS A 95 -1.76 -14.18 6.60
CA LYS A 95 -1.46 -15.45 5.93
C LYS A 95 -0.07 -15.47 5.30
N THR A 96 0.33 -14.38 4.64
CA THR A 96 1.57 -14.32 3.85
C THR A 96 2.78 -14.06 4.75
N PHE A 97 2.61 -13.26 5.81
CA PHE A 97 3.69 -12.85 6.69
C PHE A 97 3.30 -13.03 8.17
N PRO A 98 3.05 -14.27 8.62
CA PRO A 98 2.59 -14.53 9.99
C PRO A 98 3.58 -14.04 11.05
N ALA A 99 4.89 -14.07 10.75
CA ALA A 99 5.94 -13.57 11.64
C ALA A 99 5.96 -12.03 11.76
N LEU A 100 5.36 -11.30 10.82
CA LEU A 100 5.25 -9.85 10.83
C LEU A 100 3.85 -9.36 11.25
N TRP A 101 2.92 -10.29 11.52
CA TRP A 101 1.56 -9.95 11.90
C TRP A 101 1.50 -9.46 13.35
N VAL A 102 0.82 -8.34 13.56
CA VAL A 102 0.53 -7.80 14.89
C VAL A 102 -0.97 -7.53 14.98
N ALA A 103 -1.65 -8.15 15.94
CA ALA A 103 -3.11 -8.05 16.08
C ALA A 103 -3.59 -6.61 16.40
N LYS A 104 -2.74 -5.80 17.03
CA LYS A 104 -2.95 -4.38 17.28
C LYS A 104 -1.67 -3.62 16.90
N PRO A 105 -1.59 -3.00 15.72
CA PRO A 105 -0.46 -2.15 15.37
C PRO A 105 -0.35 -0.97 16.36
N ALA A 106 0.87 -0.47 16.59
CA ALA A 106 1.06 0.75 17.34
C ALA A 106 0.36 1.92 16.60
N ALA A 107 -0.29 2.80 17.38
CA ALA A 107 -0.93 4.02 16.89
C ALA A 107 0.11 5.09 16.53
#